data_AF-A0A9X8YRU3-F1
#
_entry.id   AF-A0A9X8YRU3-F1
#
_cell.length_a   1.000
_cell.length_b   1.000
_cell.length_c   1.000
_cell.angle_alpha   90.00
_cell.angle_beta   90.00
_cell.angle_gamma   90.00
#
_symmetry.space_group_name_H-M   'P 1'
#
loop_
_entity.id
_entity.type
_entity.pdbx_description
1 polymer ?
#
loop_
_entity_poly.entity_id
_entity_poly.type
_entity_poly.pdbx_seq_one_letter_code
_entity_poly.pdbx_strand_id
1 'polypeptide(L)'
;MNSNFFSLSKIADQHIVQKILDAWFSKHIQLFLYFGGNGKKCRLSRCISPSLHVGGEQVISNGDEFYLSEDSDAHSILKFIPDLPLKSHLKITKSFKISRSIRGEYFNYEYSGTALGYWVVVPTKISAFNNGNYILTDKDSFSLKSDSSGAVYVYSVYDEDYLIFDGDNAINNNDLYIDINVLKSVFPSFNSDDEVNDVTVEKKAYGDMFETKKENFALCLLMHETVVRNNGVPVVSKFKIDYDNMWGANISESTLLEWFEKPGAFTDKRQRITNEKRKGLYLFIELFSQKYVSSSRTKAPVITDKLNKLAASDDYQFPVAFTTSDVRKWLKKPKN
;
A
#
# COMPACT_ATOMS: atom_id res chain seq x y z
N MET A 1 20.17 -11.48 17.14
CA MET A 1 19.08 -11.49 16.15
C MET A 1 19.66 -11.08 14.81
N ASN A 2 19.28 -11.75 13.73
CA ASN A 2 19.91 -11.65 12.41
C ASN A 2 19.88 -10.22 11.86
N SER A 3 21.01 -9.80 11.28
CA SER A 3 21.32 -8.45 10.77
C SER A 3 20.76 -8.16 9.36
N ASN A 4 19.78 -8.93 8.89
CA ASN A 4 19.35 -8.91 7.49
C ASN A 4 18.14 -7.99 7.23
N PHE A 5 17.65 -7.27 8.23
CA PHE A 5 16.53 -6.35 8.08
C PHE A 5 17.00 -4.90 8.06
N PHE A 6 16.56 -4.15 7.05
CA PHE A 6 16.89 -2.74 6.86
C PHE A 6 15.65 -1.88 7.18
N SER A 7 15.81 -0.86 8.03
CA SER A 7 14.71 0.04 8.38
C SER A 7 14.43 1.00 7.22
N LEU A 8 13.16 1.17 6.87
CA LEU A 8 12.74 2.12 5.84
C LEU A 8 13.07 3.57 6.23
N SER A 9 13.17 3.86 7.55
CA SER A 9 13.58 5.18 8.05
C SER A 9 14.99 5.60 7.63
N LYS A 10 15.85 4.63 7.30
CA LYS A 10 17.24 4.84 6.89
C LYS A 10 17.40 5.06 5.38
N ILE A 11 16.31 5.05 4.60
CA ILE A 11 16.35 5.31 3.17
C ILE A 11 16.07 6.80 2.95
N ALA A 12 17.08 7.59 2.59
CA ALA A 12 16.89 9.02 2.32
C ALA A 12 15.98 9.29 1.10
N ASP A 13 16.13 8.49 0.03
CA ASP A 13 15.36 8.65 -1.21
C ASP A 13 13.91 8.18 -1.04
N GLN A 14 13.00 9.16 -0.93
CA GLN A 14 11.56 8.94 -0.81
C GLN A 14 10.95 8.20 -2.02
N HIS A 15 11.53 8.32 -3.21
CA HIS A 15 11.04 7.60 -4.39
C HIS A 15 11.37 6.10 -4.31
N ILE A 16 12.47 5.71 -3.65
CA ILE A 16 12.77 4.30 -3.34
C ILE A 16 11.76 3.77 -2.32
N VAL A 17 11.54 4.50 -1.22
CA VAL A 17 10.53 4.15 -0.19
C VAL A 17 9.16 3.96 -0.84
N GLN A 18 8.76 4.88 -1.73
CA GLN A 18 7.48 4.82 -2.41
C GLN A 18 7.30 3.55 -3.25
N LYS A 19 8.34 3.14 -3.99
CA LYS A 19 8.33 1.92 -4.80
C LYS A 19 8.31 0.65 -3.95
N ILE A 20 9.00 0.64 -2.81
CA ILE A 20 8.92 -0.44 -1.81
C ILE A 20 7.48 -0.58 -1.35
N LEU A 21 6.84 0.51 -0.94
CA LEU A 21 5.45 0.50 -0.50
C LEU A 21 4.49 0.05 -1.61
N ASP A 22 4.67 0.48 -2.86
CA ASP A 22 3.85 0.03 -4.00
C ASP A 22 3.98 -1.49 -4.22
N ALA A 23 5.19 -2.04 -4.11
CA ALA A 23 5.43 -3.48 -4.21
C ALA A 23 4.80 -4.25 -3.04
N TRP A 24 4.88 -3.70 -1.83
CA TRP A 24 4.28 -4.27 -0.63
C TRP A 24 2.74 -4.28 -0.70
N PHE A 25 2.10 -3.17 -1.08
CA PHE A 25 0.65 -3.12 -1.29
C PHE A 25 0.17 -4.07 -2.39
N SER A 26 1.01 -4.31 -3.39
CA SER A 26 0.75 -5.29 -4.46
C SER A 26 1.06 -6.74 -4.03
N LYS A 27 1.45 -6.96 -2.78
CA LYS A 27 1.82 -8.25 -2.19
C LYS A 27 2.98 -8.95 -2.92
N HIS A 28 3.85 -8.19 -3.57
CA HIS A 28 5.06 -8.72 -4.22
C HIS A 28 6.23 -8.87 -3.25
N ILE A 29 6.24 -8.11 -2.16
CA ILE A 29 7.23 -8.18 -1.09
C ILE A 29 6.56 -8.18 0.27
N GLN A 30 7.31 -8.59 1.30
CA GLN A 30 6.91 -8.49 2.70
C GLN A 30 7.68 -7.35 3.37
N LEU A 31 6.99 -6.63 4.26
CA LEU A 31 7.58 -5.69 5.21
C LEU A 31 7.34 -6.20 6.63
N PHE A 32 8.15 -5.72 7.56
CA PHE A 32 8.21 -6.24 8.92
C PHE A 32 8.11 -5.11 9.96
N LEU A 33 7.54 -5.41 11.11
CA LEU A 33 7.70 -4.62 12.34
C LEU A 33 8.72 -5.28 13.23
N TYR A 34 9.55 -4.48 13.90
CA TYR A 34 10.49 -4.98 14.89
C TYR A 34 9.99 -4.71 16.31
N PHE A 35 9.81 -5.77 17.09
CA PHE A 35 9.56 -5.69 18.53
C PHE A 35 10.85 -6.04 19.28
N GLY A 36 11.52 -5.01 19.81
CA GLY A 36 12.82 -5.11 20.47
C GLY A 36 12.78 -5.82 21.84
N GLY A 37 13.80 -5.61 22.68
CA GLY A 37 14.00 -6.38 23.92
C GLY A 37 12.86 -6.33 24.95
N ASN A 38 12.04 -5.27 24.93
CA ASN A 38 10.85 -5.17 25.80
C ASN A 38 9.60 -5.83 25.19
N GLY A 39 9.69 -6.30 23.94
CA GLY A 39 8.62 -6.91 23.18
C GLY A 39 7.37 -6.05 23.03
N LYS A 40 6.31 -6.66 22.50
CA LYS A 40 4.97 -6.07 22.43
C LYS A 40 3.97 -7.03 23.05
N LYS A 41 3.22 -6.59 24.06
CA LYS A 41 2.12 -7.36 24.63
C LYS A 41 0.96 -7.42 23.64
N CYS A 42 0.47 -8.64 23.41
CA CYS A 42 -0.61 -8.93 22.48
C CYS A 42 -1.10 -10.37 22.69
N ARG A 43 -2.10 -10.77 21.92
CA ARG A 43 -2.54 -12.17 21.82
C ARG A 43 -2.06 -12.77 20.50
N LEU A 44 -1.73 -14.06 20.51
CA LEU A 44 -1.43 -14.83 19.31
C LEU A 44 -2.65 -15.68 18.96
N SER A 45 -3.15 -15.56 17.74
CA SER A 45 -4.09 -16.50 17.16
C SER A 45 -3.30 -17.47 16.29
N ARG A 46 -3.25 -18.73 16.71
CA ARG A 46 -2.46 -19.79 16.11
C ARG A 46 -3.34 -20.91 15.58
N CYS A 47 -3.01 -21.36 14.38
CA CYS A 47 -3.70 -22.46 13.73
C CYS A 47 -3.00 -23.80 14.01
N ILE A 48 -3.63 -24.70 14.77
CA ILE A 48 -3.06 -25.98 15.21
C ILE A 48 -3.78 -27.15 14.52
N SER A 49 -3.02 -28.12 14.00
CA SER A 49 -3.58 -29.33 13.39
C SER A 49 -4.18 -30.27 14.47
N PRO A 50 -5.10 -31.18 14.10
CA PRO A 50 -5.66 -32.14 15.05
C PRO A 50 -4.62 -33.03 15.74
N SER A 51 -3.52 -33.36 15.07
CA SER A 51 -2.44 -34.14 15.68
C SER A 51 -1.67 -33.35 16.74
N LEU A 52 -1.39 -32.07 16.49
CA LEU A 52 -0.69 -31.19 17.43
C LEU A 52 -1.57 -30.68 18.56
N HIS A 53 -2.90 -30.73 18.39
CA HIS A 53 -3.85 -30.41 19.44
C HIS A 53 -3.71 -31.37 20.64
N VAL A 54 -3.38 -32.64 20.40
CA VAL A 54 -3.11 -33.64 21.45
C VAL A 54 -1.86 -33.24 22.23
N GLY A 55 -2.05 -32.66 23.43
CA GLY A 55 -0.95 -32.15 24.26
C GLY A 55 -0.50 -30.74 23.91
N GLY A 56 -1.17 -30.03 22.99
CA GLY A 56 -0.75 -28.70 22.53
C GLY A 56 -0.59 -27.68 23.67
N GLU A 57 -1.48 -27.69 24.67
CA GLU A 57 -1.37 -26.80 25.84
C GLU A 57 -0.07 -27.03 26.65
N GLN A 58 0.34 -28.29 26.81
CA GLN A 58 1.57 -28.64 27.53
C GLN A 58 2.81 -28.23 26.73
N VAL A 59 2.82 -28.45 25.42
CA VAL A 59 3.93 -28.03 24.54
C VAL A 59 4.15 -26.53 24.59
N ILE A 60 3.06 -25.74 24.52
CA ILE A 60 3.11 -24.28 24.67
C ILE A 60 3.65 -23.89 26.05
N SER A 61 3.10 -24.50 27.11
CA SER A 61 3.45 -24.15 28.49
C SER A 61 4.88 -24.51 28.87
N ASN A 62 5.43 -25.58 28.29
CA ASN A 62 6.79 -26.07 28.56
C ASN A 62 7.86 -25.31 27.76
N GLY A 63 7.46 -24.52 26.76
CA GLY A 63 8.40 -23.78 25.90
C GLY A 63 8.97 -24.58 24.74
N ASP A 64 8.50 -25.81 24.53
CA ASP A 64 8.89 -26.69 23.42
C ASP A 64 8.15 -26.33 22.11
N GLU A 65 7.50 -25.17 22.07
CA GLU A 65 6.71 -24.70 20.95
C GLU A 65 7.58 -24.02 19.87
N PHE A 66 7.11 -24.12 18.62
CA PHE A 66 7.68 -23.47 17.44
C PHE A 66 8.13 -22.00 17.62
N TYR A 67 7.41 -21.21 18.40
CA TYR A 67 7.71 -19.78 18.61
C TYR A 67 8.73 -19.49 19.71
N LEU A 68 9.19 -20.53 20.42
CA LEU A 68 10.16 -20.45 21.52
C LEU A 68 11.39 -21.32 21.28
N SER A 69 11.21 -22.49 20.68
CA SER A 69 12.27 -23.45 20.37
C SER A 69 13.42 -22.80 19.60
N GLU A 70 14.66 -23.07 20.01
CA GLU A 70 15.87 -22.62 19.31
C GLU A 70 16.08 -23.33 17.97
N ASP A 71 15.52 -24.53 17.83
CA ASP A 71 15.60 -25.36 16.63
C ASP A 71 14.58 -24.95 15.56
N SER A 72 13.70 -23.99 15.86
CA SER A 72 12.70 -23.48 14.93
C SER A 72 13.31 -22.55 13.90
N ASP A 73 12.95 -22.73 12.62
CA ASP A 73 13.34 -21.83 11.52
C ASP A 73 12.93 -20.36 11.80
N ALA A 74 11.87 -20.14 12.58
CA ALA A 74 11.42 -18.80 12.94
C ALA A 74 12.26 -18.15 14.05
N HIS A 75 13.03 -18.92 14.83
CA HIS A 75 13.70 -18.45 16.05
C HIS A 75 14.60 -17.24 15.83
N SER A 76 15.26 -17.19 14.67
CA SER A 76 16.19 -16.10 14.31
C SER A 76 15.48 -14.82 13.85
N ILE A 77 14.19 -14.90 13.54
CA ILE A 77 13.35 -13.85 12.96
C ILE A 77 12.39 -13.31 14.03
N LEU A 78 11.58 -14.18 14.63
CA LEU A 78 10.54 -13.80 15.59
C LEU A 78 10.43 -14.81 16.74
N LYS A 79 9.87 -14.35 17.86
CA LYS A 79 9.52 -15.18 19.00
C LYS A 79 8.21 -14.72 19.62
N PHE A 80 7.48 -15.63 20.23
CA PHE A 80 6.30 -15.30 21.03
C PHE A 80 6.41 -16.00 22.38
N ILE A 81 6.46 -15.22 23.46
CA ILE A 81 6.53 -15.73 24.82
C ILE A 81 5.13 -15.71 25.43
N PRO A 82 4.46 -16.86 25.65
CA PRO A 82 3.14 -16.92 26.24
C PRO A 82 3.18 -16.45 27.69
N ASP A 83 2.12 -15.78 28.14
CA ASP A 83 1.94 -15.51 29.56
C ASP A 83 1.57 -16.82 30.28
N LEU A 84 2.14 -17.05 31.45
CA LEU A 84 1.87 -18.25 32.25
C LEU A 84 1.14 -17.87 33.55
N PRO A 85 0.17 -18.69 34.01
CA PRO A 85 -0.28 -19.97 33.44
C PRO A 85 -1.20 -19.82 32.22
N LEU A 86 -0.94 -20.60 31.17
CA LEU A 86 -1.62 -20.52 29.87
C LEU A 86 -3.15 -20.71 29.97
N LYS A 87 -3.60 -21.67 30.78
CA LYS A 87 -5.01 -22.03 30.96
C LYS A 87 -5.93 -20.86 31.32
N SER A 88 -5.40 -19.82 31.95
CA SER A 88 -6.18 -18.66 32.40
C SER A 88 -6.68 -17.75 31.26
N HIS A 89 -6.02 -17.82 30.09
CA HIS A 89 -6.31 -16.93 28.95
C HIS A 89 -6.31 -17.66 27.60
N LEU A 90 -6.13 -18.99 27.60
CA LEU A 90 -6.22 -19.82 26.41
C LEU A 90 -7.67 -20.06 25.99
N LYS A 91 -7.99 -19.66 24.76
CA LYS A 91 -9.24 -19.97 24.08
C LYS A 91 -8.95 -20.90 22.91
N ILE A 92 -9.64 -22.05 22.88
CA ILE A 92 -9.52 -23.02 21.78
C ILE A 92 -10.85 -23.06 21.04
N THR A 93 -10.81 -22.81 19.73
CA THR A 93 -11.99 -22.93 18.86
C THR A 93 -11.73 -23.93 17.76
N LYS A 94 -12.61 -24.93 17.64
CA LYS A 94 -12.56 -25.93 16.57
C LYS A 94 -13.21 -25.36 15.31
N SER A 95 -12.56 -25.50 14.15
CA SER A 95 -13.09 -24.99 12.89
C SER A 95 -12.59 -25.80 11.69
N PHE A 96 -13.00 -25.41 10.49
CA PHE A 96 -12.64 -26.07 9.23
C PHE A 96 -12.11 -25.03 8.23
N LYS A 97 -11.00 -25.33 7.56
CA LYS A 97 -10.40 -24.45 6.57
C LYS A 97 -9.88 -25.22 5.36
N ILE A 98 -10.04 -24.61 4.19
CA ILE A 98 -9.33 -25.02 2.97
C ILE A 98 -8.40 -23.86 2.57
N SER A 99 -7.11 -24.06 2.79
CA SER A 99 -6.03 -23.12 2.53
C SER A 99 -4.84 -23.86 1.92
N ARG A 100 -3.73 -23.14 1.66
CA ARG A 100 -2.49 -23.78 1.20
C ARG A 100 -1.90 -24.70 2.27
N SER A 101 -1.95 -24.27 3.53
CA SER A 101 -1.27 -24.93 4.64
C SER A 101 -2.17 -25.93 5.38
N ILE A 102 -3.49 -25.73 5.34
CA ILE A 102 -4.48 -26.54 6.05
C ILE A 102 -5.62 -26.91 5.13
N ARG A 103 -5.91 -28.20 5.05
CA ARG A 103 -7.07 -28.76 4.36
C ARG A 103 -7.82 -29.67 5.33
N GLY A 104 -8.84 -29.13 5.97
CA GLY A 104 -9.67 -29.89 6.88
C GLY A 104 -9.91 -29.19 8.21
N GLU A 105 -10.14 -30.02 9.22
CA GLU A 105 -10.32 -29.62 10.59
C GLU A 105 -9.04 -29.02 11.18
N TYR A 106 -9.19 -27.97 11.98
CA TYR A 106 -8.12 -27.37 12.75
C TYR A 106 -8.65 -26.79 14.07
N PHE A 107 -7.72 -26.49 14.97
CA PHE A 107 -7.98 -25.86 16.26
C PHE A 107 -7.29 -24.50 16.28
N ASN A 108 -8.06 -23.42 16.41
CA ASN A 108 -7.52 -22.09 16.63
C ASN A 108 -7.25 -21.90 18.11
N TYR A 109 -5.98 -21.72 18.46
CA TYR A 109 -5.52 -21.38 19.79
C TYR A 109 -5.32 -19.88 19.86
N GLU A 110 -5.99 -19.23 20.78
CA GLU A 110 -5.83 -17.80 21.04
C GLU A 110 -5.39 -17.61 22.49
N TYR A 111 -4.22 -17.01 22.70
CA TYR A 111 -3.65 -16.83 24.04
C TYR A 111 -2.76 -15.57 24.12
N SER A 112 -2.63 -15.03 25.33
CA SER A 112 -1.87 -13.80 25.61
C SER A 112 -0.38 -14.07 25.77
N GLY A 113 0.43 -13.07 25.45
CA GLY A 113 1.88 -13.13 25.59
C GLY A 113 2.60 -11.91 25.08
N THR A 114 3.87 -12.11 24.74
CA THR A 114 4.80 -11.05 24.33
C THR A 114 5.46 -11.42 23.01
N ALA A 115 5.20 -10.63 21.97
CA ALA A 115 5.84 -10.76 20.66
C ALA A 115 7.20 -10.06 20.64
N LEU A 116 8.20 -10.72 20.05
CA LEU A 116 9.59 -10.27 19.93
C LEU A 116 10.09 -10.51 18.50
N GLY A 117 11.07 -9.71 18.06
CA GLY A 117 11.71 -9.85 16.75
C GLY A 117 10.89 -9.23 15.61
N TYR A 118 11.10 -9.71 14.39
CA TYR A 118 10.54 -9.20 13.15
C TYR A 118 9.26 -9.94 12.75
N TRP A 119 8.12 -9.25 12.82
CA TRP A 119 6.82 -9.79 12.46
C TRP A 119 6.33 -9.23 11.13
N VAL A 120 5.67 -10.06 10.32
CA VAL A 120 5.25 -9.69 8.95
C VAL A 120 4.06 -8.73 9.01
N VAL A 121 4.15 -7.58 8.36
CA VAL A 121 3.02 -6.65 8.21
C VAL A 121 2.31 -6.95 6.89
N VAL A 122 1.02 -7.24 6.97
CA VAL A 122 0.19 -7.61 5.83
C VAL A 122 -0.82 -6.51 5.54
N PRO A 123 -0.79 -5.89 4.35
CA PRO A 123 -1.74 -4.83 4.02
C PRO A 123 -3.13 -5.41 3.75
N THR A 124 -4.14 -4.72 4.27
CA THR A 124 -5.55 -4.88 3.91
C THR A 124 -5.85 -4.20 2.58
N LYS A 125 -7.09 -4.32 2.10
CA LYS A 125 -7.56 -3.61 0.89
C LYS A 125 -7.53 -2.09 1.04
N ILE A 126 -7.50 -1.58 2.28
CA ILE A 126 -7.58 -0.15 2.58
C ILE A 126 -6.30 0.44 3.18
N SER A 127 -5.23 -0.36 3.33
CA SER A 127 -3.94 0.13 3.85
C SER A 127 -3.32 1.23 2.98
N ALA A 128 -3.44 1.09 1.65
CA ALA A 128 -2.83 2.00 0.69
C ALA A 128 -3.46 3.41 0.67
N PHE A 129 -4.62 3.58 1.33
CA PHE A 129 -5.32 4.87 1.42
C PHE A 129 -4.84 5.73 2.59
N ASN A 130 -3.92 5.23 3.42
CA ASN A 130 -3.36 5.98 4.52
C ASN A 130 -1.90 6.38 4.23
N ASN A 131 -1.53 7.59 4.62
CA ASN A 131 -0.35 8.34 4.21
C ASN A 131 0.92 7.83 4.91
N GLY A 132 1.24 6.55 4.74
CA GLY A 132 2.33 5.94 5.49
C GLY A 132 2.08 5.81 6.99
N ASN A 133 0.90 6.17 7.48
CA ASN A 133 0.42 5.87 8.82
C ASN A 133 -0.48 4.64 8.73
N TYR A 134 -0.34 3.71 9.66
CA TYR A 134 -1.12 2.48 9.67
C TYR A 134 -1.63 2.19 11.07
N ILE A 135 -2.73 1.45 11.14
CA ILE A 135 -3.32 1.01 12.40
C ILE A 135 -3.26 -0.51 12.43
N LEU A 136 -2.66 -1.07 13.46
CA LEU A 136 -2.67 -2.52 13.67
C LEU A 136 -4.10 -2.93 14.04
N THR A 137 -4.66 -3.87 13.28
CA THR A 137 -5.99 -4.41 13.51
C THR A 137 -5.94 -5.92 13.55
N ASP A 138 -6.94 -6.54 14.16
CA ASP A 138 -7.20 -7.98 14.01
C ASP A 138 -8.29 -8.24 12.96
N LYS A 139 -8.42 -9.51 12.56
CA LYS A 139 -9.37 -9.94 11.50
C LYS A 139 -10.82 -9.71 11.92
N ASP A 140 -11.13 -9.89 13.19
CA ASP A 140 -12.50 -9.82 13.69
C ASP A 140 -12.92 -8.35 13.81
N SER A 141 -12.04 -7.50 14.35
CA SER A 141 -12.24 -6.06 14.50
C SER A 141 -12.29 -5.32 13.16
N PHE A 142 -11.54 -5.77 12.16
CA PHE A 142 -11.52 -5.15 10.83
C PHE A 142 -12.91 -5.21 10.17
N SER A 143 -13.64 -6.32 10.35
CA SER A 143 -14.98 -6.48 9.78
C SER A 143 -16.03 -5.54 10.39
N LEU A 144 -15.76 -5.03 11.59
CA LEU A 144 -16.67 -4.20 12.38
C LEU A 144 -16.40 -2.69 12.26
N LYS A 145 -15.21 -2.28 11.81
CA LYS A 145 -14.81 -0.87 11.70
C LYS A 145 -14.99 -0.33 10.26
N SER A 146 -16.04 0.47 10.05
CA SER A 146 -16.40 1.05 8.74
C SER A 146 -15.36 2.03 8.14
N ASP A 147 -14.47 2.60 8.95
CA ASP A 147 -13.56 3.70 8.56
C ASP A 147 -12.08 3.50 8.96
N SER A 148 -11.60 2.26 8.99
CA SER A 148 -10.21 1.97 9.39
C SER A 148 -9.18 2.17 8.25
N SER A 149 -9.12 3.39 7.69
CA SER A 149 -8.11 3.71 6.67
C SER A 149 -6.69 3.43 7.19
N GLY A 150 -5.88 2.71 6.43
CA GLY A 150 -4.54 2.32 6.89
C GLY A 150 -4.48 1.08 7.77
N ALA A 151 -5.58 0.36 7.97
CA ALA A 151 -5.58 -0.91 8.71
C ALA A 151 -4.59 -1.92 8.12
N VAL A 152 -3.76 -2.54 8.95
CA VAL A 152 -2.83 -3.60 8.59
C VAL A 152 -2.90 -4.75 9.60
N TYR A 153 -2.64 -5.98 9.14
CA TYR A 153 -2.49 -7.13 10.02
C TYR A 153 -1.01 -7.37 10.35
N VAL A 154 -0.74 -8.01 11.48
CA VAL A 154 0.61 -8.48 11.82
C VAL A 154 0.60 -9.98 11.94
N TYR A 155 1.31 -10.65 11.04
CA TYR A 155 1.37 -12.10 10.92
C TYR A 155 2.73 -12.63 11.37
N SER A 156 2.75 -13.91 11.70
CA SER A 156 3.97 -14.71 11.71
C SER A 156 4.57 -14.81 10.30
N VAL A 157 5.74 -15.43 10.20
CA VAL A 157 6.29 -15.93 8.92
C VAL A 157 5.39 -17.01 8.30
N TYR A 158 4.50 -17.63 9.08
CA TYR A 158 3.39 -18.45 8.60
C TYR A 158 2.13 -17.59 8.47
N ASP A 159 1.52 -17.60 7.28
CA ASP A 159 0.39 -16.74 6.89
C ASP A 159 -0.94 -17.07 7.59
N GLU A 160 -0.95 -18.11 8.41
CA GLU A 160 -2.09 -18.57 9.19
C GLU A 160 -2.11 -18.02 10.62
N ASP A 161 -0.93 -17.69 11.16
CA ASP A 161 -0.77 -17.25 12.55
C ASP A 161 -0.61 -15.74 12.60
N TYR A 162 -1.35 -15.08 13.49
CA TYR A 162 -1.40 -13.62 13.53
C TYR A 162 -1.54 -13.06 14.93
N LEU A 163 -1.04 -11.84 15.12
CA LEU A 163 -1.13 -11.10 16.36
C LEU A 163 -2.42 -10.30 16.42
N ILE A 164 -2.98 -10.24 17.61
CA ILE A 164 -4.16 -9.47 17.97
C ILE A 164 -3.74 -8.49 19.06
N PHE A 165 -3.87 -7.20 18.79
CA PHE A 165 -3.47 -6.15 19.73
C PHE A 165 -4.69 -5.56 20.41
N ASP A 166 -4.53 -5.24 21.70
CA ASP A 166 -5.56 -4.50 22.43
C ASP A 166 -5.43 -3.01 22.11
N GLY A 167 -6.55 -2.38 21.75
CA GLY A 167 -6.64 -0.96 21.41
C GLY A 167 -6.08 -0.59 20.03
N ASP A 168 -6.18 0.70 19.71
CA ASP A 168 -5.68 1.24 18.45
C ASP A 168 -4.17 1.47 18.56
N ASN A 169 -3.39 0.68 17.82
CA ASN A 169 -1.94 0.78 17.79
C ASN A 169 -1.53 1.39 16.45
N ALA A 170 -1.08 2.65 16.47
CA ALA A 170 -0.61 3.32 15.27
C ALA A 170 0.88 3.04 15.03
N ILE A 171 1.23 2.83 13.77
CA ILE A 171 2.61 2.73 13.27
C ILE A 171 2.73 3.63 12.04
N ASN A 172 3.95 3.88 11.57
CA ASN A 172 4.19 4.56 10.31
C ASN A 172 5.31 3.90 9.47
N ASN A 173 5.62 4.46 8.30
CA ASN A 173 6.65 3.95 7.40
C ASN A 173 8.02 3.76 8.07
N ASN A 174 8.38 4.60 9.04
CA ASN A 174 9.67 4.53 9.72
C ASN A 174 9.78 3.31 10.63
N ASP A 175 8.64 2.78 11.08
CA ASP A 175 8.57 1.58 11.92
C ASP A 175 8.72 0.30 11.09
N LEU A 176 8.66 0.40 9.76
CA LEU A 176 8.72 -0.73 8.85
C LEU A 176 10.17 -1.09 8.49
N TYR A 177 10.37 -2.38 8.29
CA TYR A 177 11.63 -2.99 7.89
C TYR A 177 11.44 -3.86 6.65
N ILE A 178 12.50 -4.02 5.86
CA ILE A 178 12.55 -4.90 4.69
C ILE A 178 13.76 -5.83 4.79
N ASP A 179 13.62 -7.06 4.34
CA ASP A 179 14.77 -7.96 4.19
C ASP A 179 15.75 -7.40 3.14
N ILE A 180 17.04 -7.33 3.49
CA ILE A 180 18.09 -6.72 2.68
C ILE A 180 18.28 -7.41 1.33
N ASN A 181 18.06 -8.73 1.26
CA ASN A 181 18.17 -9.49 0.01
C ASN A 181 16.97 -9.18 -0.90
N VAL A 182 15.79 -9.01 -0.33
CA VAL A 182 14.60 -8.54 -1.08
C VAL A 182 14.83 -7.12 -1.57
N LEU A 183 15.35 -6.23 -0.72
CA LEU A 183 15.67 -4.86 -1.09
C LEU A 183 16.65 -4.80 -2.27
N LYS A 184 17.75 -5.58 -2.21
CA LYS A 184 18.73 -5.70 -3.30
C LYS A 184 18.13 -6.33 -4.56
N SER A 185 17.18 -7.25 -4.43
CA SER A 185 16.50 -7.86 -5.58
C SER A 185 15.59 -6.86 -6.31
N VAL A 186 14.85 -6.03 -5.56
CA VAL A 186 13.95 -5.01 -6.14
C VAL A 186 14.74 -3.79 -6.62
N PHE A 187 15.85 -3.47 -5.95
CA PHE A 187 16.74 -2.36 -6.27
C PHE A 187 18.20 -2.82 -6.30
N PRO A 188 18.67 -3.41 -7.42
CA PRO A 188 20.05 -3.90 -7.52
C PRO A 188 21.13 -2.83 -7.35
N SER A 189 20.78 -1.56 -7.59
CA SER A 189 21.66 -0.40 -7.39
C SER A 189 21.64 0.15 -5.96
N PHE A 190 20.82 -0.42 -5.06
CA PHE A 190 20.77 0.00 -3.66
C PHE A 190 21.97 -0.57 -2.92
N ASN A 191 22.84 0.31 -2.42
CA ASN A 191 23.99 -0.06 -1.64
C ASN A 191 23.69 0.18 -0.15
N SER A 192 23.59 -0.88 0.63
CA SER A 192 23.23 -0.81 2.05
C SER A 192 24.27 -0.10 2.92
N ASP A 193 25.47 0.07 2.38
CA ASP A 193 26.63 0.60 3.09
C ASP A 193 26.80 2.11 2.87
N ASP A 194 26.03 2.71 1.95
CA ASP A 194 26.19 4.13 1.56
C ASP A 194 25.49 5.14 2.50
N GLU A 195 24.75 4.72 3.54
CA GLU A 195 24.18 5.66 4.52
C GLU A 195 24.21 5.12 5.96
N VAL A 196 25.36 5.30 6.62
CA VAL A 196 25.45 5.58 8.07
C VAL A 196 26.04 6.98 8.23
N ASN A 197 25.35 7.98 7.69
CA ASN A 197 25.52 9.34 8.20
C ASN A 197 24.31 9.62 9.09
N ASP A 198 24.60 9.59 10.39
CA ASP A 198 23.73 10.00 11.47
C ASP A 198 23.45 11.51 11.32
N VAL A 199 22.62 11.88 10.35
CA VAL A 199 22.10 13.24 10.25
C VAL A 199 20.81 13.26 11.04
N THR A 200 20.95 13.68 12.30
CA THR A 200 19.86 14.26 13.09
C THR A 200 19.35 15.50 12.34
N VAL A 201 18.50 15.29 11.34
CA VAL A 201 17.72 16.36 10.73
C VAL A 201 16.52 16.57 11.63
N GLU A 202 16.52 17.67 12.38
CA GLU A 202 15.31 18.30 12.88
C GLU A 202 14.34 18.50 11.71
N LYS A 203 13.42 17.54 11.50
CA LYS A 203 12.39 17.65 10.46
C LYS A 203 11.33 18.62 10.94
N LYS A 204 11.46 19.89 10.52
CA LYS A 204 10.32 20.78 10.35
C LYS A 204 9.31 20.14 9.40
N ALA A 205 8.03 20.27 9.77
CA ALA A 205 6.85 19.69 9.14
C ALA A 205 6.73 19.97 7.63
N TYR A 206 7.20 19.02 6.81
CA TYR A 206 6.85 18.89 5.38
C TYR A 206 6.62 17.41 5.00
N GLY A 207 6.57 16.50 5.98
CA GLY A 207 6.55 15.05 5.79
C GLY A 207 5.20 14.43 5.43
N ASP A 208 4.12 15.21 5.35
CA ASP A 208 2.74 14.69 5.23
C ASP A 208 2.12 14.89 3.84
N MET A 209 2.88 15.27 2.80
CA MET A 209 2.31 15.53 1.48
C MET A 209 2.98 14.71 0.37
N PHE A 210 2.17 14.05 -0.45
CA PHE A 210 2.61 13.28 -1.61
C PHE A 210 2.66 14.13 -2.87
N GLU A 211 3.63 13.87 -3.75
CA GLU A 211 3.61 14.43 -5.10
C GLU A 211 2.36 13.98 -5.86
N THR A 212 1.66 14.94 -6.46
CA THR A 212 0.54 14.65 -7.34
C THR A 212 1.03 13.88 -8.57
N LYS A 213 0.33 12.80 -8.92
CA LYS A 213 0.68 12.00 -10.10
C LYS A 213 0.50 12.78 -11.40
N LYS A 214 1.44 12.60 -12.34
CA LYS A 214 1.44 13.26 -13.67
C LYS A 214 0.12 13.11 -14.40
N GLU A 215 -0.53 11.95 -14.26
CA GLU A 215 -1.83 11.66 -14.83
C GLU A 215 -2.93 12.63 -14.40
N ASN A 216 -2.91 13.14 -13.16
CA ASN A 216 -3.93 14.08 -12.69
C ASN A 216 -3.71 15.47 -13.29
N PHE A 217 -2.45 15.92 -13.40
CA PHE A 217 -2.12 17.13 -14.16
C PHE A 217 -2.54 17.01 -15.62
N ALA A 218 -2.19 15.88 -16.28
CA ALA A 218 -2.56 15.64 -17.67
C ALA A 218 -4.08 15.63 -17.86
N LEU A 219 -4.82 14.95 -16.99
CA LEU A 219 -6.28 14.88 -17.07
C LEU A 219 -6.91 16.27 -16.93
N CYS A 220 -6.48 17.07 -15.95
CA CYS A 220 -6.91 18.45 -15.78
C CYS A 220 -6.65 19.26 -17.07
N LEU A 221 -5.42 19.26 -17.60
CA LEU A 221 -5.07 20.01 -18.80
C LEU A 221 -5.91 19.58 -20.01
N LEU A 222 -6.03 18.27 -20.24
CA LEU A 222 -6.79 17.73 -21.37
C LEU A 222 -8.27 18.12 -21.26
N MET A 223 -8.85 18.05 -20.05
CA MET A 223 -10.24 18.41 -19.82
C MET A 223 -10.49 19.89 -20.06
N HIS A 224 -9.63 20.77 -19.54
CA HIS A 224 -9.76 22.21 -19.74
C HIS A 224 -9.67 22.62 -21.21
N GLU A 225 -8.98 21.83 -22.04
CA GLU A 225 -8.80 22.05 -23.47
C GLU A 225 -9.88 21.45 -24.38
N THR A 226 -10.63 20.47 -23.86
CA THR A 226 -11.59 19.68 -24.65
C THR A 226 -13.04 19.88 -24.20
N VAL A 227 -13.27 20.21 -22.94
CA VAL A 227 -14.61 20.43 -22.37
C VAL A 227 -15.06 21.86 -22.60
N VAL A 228 -16.30 22.02 -23.07
CA VAL A 228 -16.95 23.31 -23.26
C VAL A 228 -17.25 23.95 -21.91
N ARG A 229 -17.03 25.26 -21.79
CA ARG A 229 -17.40 26.04 -20.61
C ARG A 229 -18.58 26.95 -20.90
N ASN A 230 -19.48 27.06 -19.93
CA ASN A 230 -20.54 28.06 -19.91
C ASN A 230 -20.30 28.98 -18.71
N ASN A 231 -20.08 30.28 -18.96
CA ASN A 231 -19.75 31.27 -17.93
C ASN A 231 -18.60 30.83 -16.99
N GLY A 232 -17.56 30.21 -17.54
CA GLY A 232 -16.40 29.72 -16.79
C GLY A 232 -16.59 28.36 -16.11
N VAL A 233 -17.81 27.83 -16.05
CA VAL A 233 -18.12 26.52 -15.46
C VAL A 233 -18.02 25.42 -16.52
N PRO A 234 -17.31 24.31 -16.25
CA PRO A 234 -17.23 23.18 -17.18
C PRO A 234 -18.57 22.46 -17.32
N VAL A 235 -19.04 22.28 -18.56
CA VAL A 235 -20.24 21.51 -18.85
C VAL A 235 -19.87 20.03 -19.01
N VAL A 236 -19.78 19.33 -17.87
CA VAL A 236 -19.32 17.92 -17.82
C VAL A 236 -20.36 16.90 -18.26
N SER A 237 -21.63 17.29 -18.39
CA SER A 237 -22.74 16.41 -18.80
C SER A 237 -22.53 15.79 -20.18
N LYS A 238 -21.97 16.56 -21.13
CA LYS A 238 -21.59 16.03 -22.45
C LYS A 238 -20.50 14.97 -22.35
N PHE A 239 -19.50 15.20 -21.49
CA PHE A 239 -18.43 14.23 -21.28
C PHE A 239 -18.94 12.95 -20.63
N LYS A 240 -19.85 13.05 -19.66
CA LYS A 240 -20.50 11.89 -19.05
C LYS A 240 -21.09 10.98 -20.12
N ILE A 241 -21.82 11.55 -21.09
CA ILE A 241 -22.41 10.78 -22.20
C ILE A 241 -21.33 10.09 -23.04
N ASP A 242 -20.29 10.81 -23.46
CA ASP A 242 -19.21 10.25 -24.28
C ASP A 242 -18.45 9.13 -23.54
N TYR A 243 -18.18 9.33 -22.25
CA TYR A 243 -17.52 8.35 -21.39
C TYR A 243 -18.38 7.10 -21.20
N ASP A 244 -19.64 7.28 -20.80
CA ASP A 244 -20.55 6.17 -20.51
C ASP A 244 -20.81 5.34 -21.78
N ASN A 245 -20.95 5.98 -22.94
CA ASN A 245 -21.10 5.31 -24.22
C ASN A 245 -19.83 4.54 -24.64
N MET A 246 -18.64 5.11 -24.45
CA MET A 246 -17.38 4.46 -24.83
C MET A 246 -17.10 3.21 -23.97
N TRP A 247 -17.50 3.24 -22.70
CA TRP A 247 -17.10 2.24 -21.70
C TRP A 247 -18.22 1.36 -21.16
N GLY A 248 -19.48 1.61 -21.53
CA GLY A 248 -20.64 0.96 -20.92
C GLY A 248 -20.71 1.21 -19.42
N ALA A 249 -20.48 2.46 -19.00
CA ALA A 249 -20.32 2.86 -17.61
C ALA A 249 -21.44 3.81 -17.15
N ASN A 250 -21.41 4.22 -15.89
CA ASN A 250 -22.25 5.27 -15.34
C ASN A 250 -21.42 6.17 -14.40
N ILE A 251 -20.57 7.02 -14.96
CA ILE A 251 -19.72 7.92 -14.19
C ILE A 251 -20.51 9.08 -13.58
N SER A 252 -20.24 9.46 -12.34
CA SER A 252 -20.92 10.60 -11.71
C SER A 252 -20.36 11.94 -12.21
N GLU A 253 -21.20 12.95 -12.36
CA GLU A 253 -20.75 14.30 -12.74
C GLU A 253 -19.83 14.93 -11.69
N SER A 254 -20.04 14.62 -10.40
CA SER A 254 -19.14 15.06 -9.32
C SER A 254 -17.73 14.55 -9.51
N THR A 255 -17.55 13.27 -9.87
CA THR A 255 -16.23 12.71 -10.20
C THR A 255 -15.57 13.42 -11.38
N LEU A 256 -16.36 13.86 -12.37
CA LEU A 256 -15.83 14.59 -13.52
C LEU A 256 -15.40 16.01 -13.15
N LEU A 257 -16.16 16.67 -12.29
CA LEU A 257 -15.81 17.99 -11.76
C LEU A 257 -14.51 17.93 -10.95
N GLU A 258 -14.32 16.91 -10.12
CA GLU A 258 -13.06 16.68 -9.39
C GLU A 258 -11.85 16.56 -10.33
N TRP A 259 -12.02 15.98 -11.52
CA TRP A 259 -10.92 15.86 -12.49
C TRP A 259 -10.61 17.18 -13.22
N PHE A 260 -11.55 18.13 -13.20
CA PHE A 260 -11.39 19.47 -13.73
C PHE A 260 -10.72 20.41 -12.72
N GLU A 261 -10.77 20.10 -11.43
CA GLU A 261 -10.12 20.93 -10.42
C GLU A 261 -8.61 20.96 -10.61
N LYS A 262 -8.03 22.16 -10.51
CA LYS A 262 -6.59 22.38 -10.65
C LYS A 262 -5.87 21.66 -9.50
N PRO A 263 -5.12 20.58 -9.75
CA PRO A 263 -4.44 19.87 -8.66
C PRO A 263 -3.27 20.70 -8.12
N GLY A 264 -3.06 20.63 -6.80
CA GLY A 264 -1.84 21.13 -6.18
C GLY A 264 -0.62 20.31 -6.57
N ALA A 265 0.58 20.87 -6.39
CA ALA A 265 1.85 20.16 -6.55
C ALA A 265 1.91 18.91 -5.65
N PHE A 266 1.33 19.04 -4.46
CA PHE A 266 1.26 18.01 -3.45
C PHE A 266 -0.16 17.80 -2.95
N THR A 267 -0.41 16.62 -2.38
CA THR A 267 -1.71 16.15 -1.89
C THR A 267 -1.52 15.46 -0.54
N ASP A 268 -2.47 15.65 0.37
CA ASP A 268 -2.51 15.03 1.70
C ASP A 268 -2.74 13.50 1.64
N LYS A 269 -3.27 13.02 0.51
CA LYS A 269 -3.60 11.61 0.29
C LYS A 269 -2.82 11.01 -0.88
N ARG A 270 -2.43 9.74 -0.74
CA ARG A 270 -1.76 8.99 -1.80
C ARG A 270 -2.75 8.70 -2.93
N GLN A 271 -2.48 9.21 -4.12
CA GLN A 271 -3.38 9.07 -5.26
C GLN A 271 -3.07 7.79 -6.06
N ARG A 272 -4.06 6.92 -6.24
CA ARG A 272 -4.03 5.86 -7.26
C ARG A 272 -4.69 6.35 -8.54
N ILE A 273 -4.11 6.01 -9.68
CA ILE A 273 -4.80 6.17 -10.96
C ILE A 273 -5.76 4.99 -11.10
N THR A 274 -7.03 5.26 -10.83
CA THR A 274 -8.12 4.27 -10.92
C THR A 274 -8.36 3.88 -12.39
N ASN A 275 -9.11 2.80 -12.62
CA ASN A 275 -9.42 2.39 -13.98
C ASN A 275 -10.29 3.45 -14.68
N GLU A 276 -11.15 4.13 -13.94
CA GLU A 276 -11.99 5.23 -14.40
C GLU A 276 -11.12 6.39 -14.91
N LYS A 277 -10.11 6.80 -14.13
CA LYS A 277 -9.17 7.85 -14.56
C LYS A 277 -8.38 7.44 -15.81
N ARG A 278 -7.99 6.17 -15.94
CA ARG A 278 -7.31 5.67 -17.16
C ARG A 278 -8.22 5.71 -18.38
N LYS A 279 -9.48 5.30 -18.22
CA LYS A 279 -10.53 5.38 -19.24
C LYS A 279 -10.79 6.83 -19.65
N GLY A 280 -10.82 7.74 -18.69
CA GLY A 280 -10.97 9.18 -18.91
C GLY A 280 -9.78 9.78 -19.67
N LEU A 281 -8.55 9.50 -19.21
CA LEU A 281 -7.33 9.93 -19.88
C LEU A 281 -7.28 9.47 -21.35
N TYR A 282 -7.64 8.22 -21.63
CA TYR A 282 -7.70 7.72 -23.00
C TYR A 282 -8.72 8.47 -23.85
N LEU A 283 -9.93 8.69 -23.34
CA LEU A 283 -10.97 9.42 -24.08
C LEU A 283 -10.52 10.85 -24.37
N PHE A 284 -10.01 11.56 -23.37
CA PHE A 284 -9.61 12.95 -23.53
C PHE A 284 -8.36 13.13 -24.39
N ILE A 285 -7.40 12.21 -24.32
CA ILE A 285 -6.23 12.29 -25.19
C ILE A 285 -6.61 12.03 -26.65
N GLU A 286 -7.60 11.18 -26.93
CA GLU A 286 -8.16 10.99 -28.27
C GLU A 286 -8.86 12.27 -28.76
N LEU A 287 -9.75 12.87 -27.96
CA LEU A 287 -10.43 14.12 -28.29
C LEU A 287 -9.43 15.27 -28.51
N PHE A 288 -8.45 15.40 -27.62
CA PHE A 288 -7.38 16.38 -27.75
C PHE A 288 -6.55 16.14 -29.02
N SER A 289 -6.27 14.87 -29.36
CA SER A 289 -5.55 14.53 -30.58
C SER A 289 -6.31 14.93 -31.85
N GLN A 290 -7.64 14.80 -31.86
CA GLN A 290 -8.47 15.21 -33.01
C GLN A 290 -8.39 16.72 -33.25
N LYS A 291 -8.31 17.53 -32.19
CA LYS A 291 -8.17 19.00 -32.28
C LYS A 291 -6.81 19.43 -32.84
N TYR A 292 -5.78 18.61 -32.67
CA TYR A 292 -4.39 19.08 -32.73
C TYR A 292 -3.42 18.25 -33.57
N VAL A 293 -3.81 17.08 -34.05
CA VAL A 293 -2.96 16.17 -34.83
C VAL A 293 -3.73 15.53 -35.98
N SER A 294 -3.25 15.73 -37.22
CA SER A 294 -3.86 15.19 -38.44
C SER A 294 -3.33 13.81 -38.88
N SER A 295 -2.20 13.32 -38.33
CA SER A 295 -1.61 12.01 -38.71
C SER A 295 -1.17 11.13 -37.52
N SER A 296 -1.24 9.80 -37.67
CA SER A 296 -1.08 8.85 -36.56
C SER A 296 0.36 8.62 -36.06
N ARG A 297 1.37 8.76 -36.93
CA ARG A 297 2.79 8.43 -36.61
C ARG A 297 3.48 9.46 -35.72
N THR A 298 2.94 10.68 -35.61
CA THR A 298 3.53 11.79 -34.83
C THR A 298 2.67 12.22 -33.63
N LYS A 299 1.59 11.48 -33.30
CA LYS A 299 0.65 11.85 -32.22
C LYS A 299 1.33 12.07 -30.87
N ALA A 300 2.11 11.10 -30.38
CA ALA A 300 2.63 11.16 -29.02
C ALA A 300 3.63 12.31 -28.78
N PRO A 301 4.64 12.56 -29.64
CA PRO A 301 5.54 13.71 -29.47
C PRO A 301 4.81 15.05 -29.52
N VAL A 302 3.86 15.24 -30.44
CA VAL A 302 3.12 16.50 -30.59
C VAL A 302 2.24 16.77 -29.37
N ILE A 303 1.54 15.76 -28.86
CA ILE A 303 0.73 15.89 -27.65
C ILE A 303 1.61 16.20 -26.43
N THR A 304 2.79 15.57 -26.34
CA THR A 304 3.75 15.84 -25.25
C THR A 304 4.18 17.30 -25.24
N ASP A 305 4.60 17.83 -26.38
CA ASP A 305 5.01 19.24 -26.52
C ASP A 305 3.88 20.20 -26.12
N LYS A 306 2.64 19.94 -26.57
CA LYS A 306 1.48 20.75 -26.21
C LYS A 306 1.13 20.69 -24.73
N LEU A 307 1.15 19.51 -24.13
CA LEU A 307 0.89 19.36 -22.69
C LEU A 307 1.94 20.07 -21.84
N ASN A 308 3.22 20.03 -22.24
CA ASN A 308 4.27 20.76 -21.54
C ASN A 308 4.13 22.28 -21.68
N LYS A 309 3.74 22.77 -22.86
CA LYS A 309 3.44 24.21 -23.07
C LYS A 309 2.26 24.68 -22.21
N LEU A 310 1.21 23.87 -22.12
CA LEU A 310 0.05 24.18 -21.27
C LEU A 310 0.41 24.10 -19.78
N ALA A 311 1.15 23.07 -19.36
CA ALA A 311 1.61 22.95 -17.97
C ALA A 311 2.43 24.17 -17.52
N ALA A 312 3.24 24.73 -18.43
CA ALA A 312 4.07 25.90 -18.17
C ALA A 312 3.35 27.24 -18.38
N SER A 313 2.10 27.29 -18.83
CA SER A 313 1.38 28.55 -19.03
C SER A 313 1.00 29.20 -17.70
N ASP A 314 0.79 30.52 -17.71
CA ASP A 314 0.45 31.30 -16.52
C ASP A 314 -0.84 30.82 -15.82
N ASP A 315 -1.77 30.23 -16.58
CA ASP A 315 -3.01 29.67 -16.04
C ASP A 315 -2.77 28.46 -15.13
N TYR A 316 -1.73 27.65 -15.42
CA TYR A 316 -1.47 26.39 -14.72
C TYR A 316 -0.21 26.43 -13.85
N GLN A 317 0.95 26.74 -14.43
CA GLN A 317 2.25 26.71 -13.77
C GLN A 317 2.48 25.40 -12.99
N PHE A 318 2.13 24.27 -13.60
CA PHE A 318 2.28 22.95 -12.98
C PHE A 318 3.76 22.54 -12.91
N PRO A 319 4.22 22.02 -11.76
CA PRO A 319 5.60 21.55 -11.59
C PRO A 319 5.78 20.14 -12.20
N VAL A 320 5.42 19.97 -13.47
CA VAL A 320 5.45 18.67 -14.15
C VAL A 320 6.02 18.78 -15.55
N ALA A 321 6.82 17.78 -15.93
CA ALA A 321 7.26 17.56 -17.30
C ALA A 321 6.77 16.19 -17.80
N PHE A 322 6.01 16.20 -18.89
CA PHE A 322 5.53 15.01 -19.57
C PHE A 322 6.55 14.51 -20.58
N THR A 323 6.67 13.19 -20.70
CA THR A 323 7.50 12.54 -21.72
C THR A 323 6.64 11.90 -22.81
N THR A 324 7.25 11.69 -23.98
CA THR A 324 6.61 10.92 -25.06
C THR A 324 6.25 9.50 -24.63
N SER A 325 6.98 8.93 -23.66
CA SER A 325 6.68 7.61 -23.09
C SER A 325 5.38 7.63 -22.29
N ASP A 326 5.17 8.68 -21.49
CA ASP A 326 3.94 8.85 -20.69
C ASP A 326 2.72 8.92 -21.61
N VAL A 327 2.78 9.80 -22.61
CA VAL A 327 1.71 9.98 -23.59
C VAL A 327 1.43 8.70 -24.40
N ARG A 328 2.47 7.95 -24.79
CA ARG A 328 2.30 6.65 -25.46
C ARG A 328 1.54 5.64 -24.61
N LYS A 329 1.69 5.68 -23.28
CA LYS A 329 0.92 4.80 -22.38
C LYS A 329 -0.56 5.20 -22.38
N TRP A 330 -0.85 6.49 -22.35
CA TRP A 330 -2.23 7.00 -22.31
C TRP A 330 -2.99 6.84 -23.62
N LEU A 331 -2.30 6.78 -24.76
CA LEU A 331 -2.89 6.46 -26.07
C LEU A 331 -3.24 4.96 -26.24
N LYS A 332 -2.84 4.08 -25.31
CA LYS A 332 -3.23 2.68 -25.36
C LYS A 332 -4.62 2.51 -24.74
N LYS A 333 -5.58 2.02 -25.53
CA LYS A 333 -6.94 1.77 -25.06
C LYS A 333 -6.93 0.85 -23.83
N PRO A 334 -7.47 1.30 -22.68
CA PRO A 334 -7.62 0.47 -21.49
C PRO A 334 -8.47 -0.78 -21.77
N LYS A 335 -8.17 -1.88 -21.06
CA LYS A 335 -9.04 -3.07 -21.07
C LYS A 335 -10.33 -2.73 -20.29
N ASN A 336 -11.46 -3.26 -20.76
CA ASN A 336 -12.76 -3.03 -20.13
C ASN A 336 -12.80 -3.51 -18.69
#